data_AF-A0A2E6IML4-F1
#
_entry.id   AF-A0A2E6IML4-F1
#
_cell.length_a   1.000
_cell.length_b   1.000
_cell.length_c   1.000
_cell.angle_alpha   90.00
_cell.angle_beta   90.00
_cell.angle_gamma   90.00
#
_symmetry.space_group_name_H-M   'P 1'
#
loop_
_entity.id
_entity.type
_entity.pdbx_description
1 polymer ?
#
loop_
_entity_poly.entity_id
_entity_poly.type
_entity_poly.pdbx_seq_one_letter_code
_entity_poly.pdbx_strand_id
1 'polypeptide(L)'
;MQRFYRKILICLFLIFNFSSCKINNNLIATERTIPFEFSKPPYIQNWVAGVKGGGSGVNIHIPVKDLLNTIPDSIYFRGKSTKAVFINDNIIGRFSSELNQFEGETLSKHKLIEAKNDFNSTTQNRFLNFILRHNECILTYRVRNRLYYHKISSLLQLDAIPYSSPPEPR
;
A
#
# COMPACT_ATOMS: atom_id res chain seq x y z
N MET A 1 15.75 64.00 -2.52
CA MET A 1 14.66 63.20 -3.11
C MET A 1 15.14 62.06 -4.01
N GLN A 2 15.87 62.29 -5.11
CA GLN A 2 16.32 61.26 -6.07
C GLN A 2 17.08 60.05 -5.46
N ARG A 3 17.97 60.30 -4.48
CA ARG A 3 18.75 59.23 -3.82
C ARG A 3 17.90 58.29 -2.96
N PHE A 4 16.74 58.74 -2.49
CA PHE A 4 15.81 57.95 -1.69
C PHE A 4 14.99 57.01 -2.58
N TYR A 5 14.49 57.53 -3.71
CA TYR A 5 13.81 56.73 -4.73
C TYR A 5 14.71 55.64 -5.35
N ARG A 6 16.01 55.93 -5.54
CA ARG A 6 16.96 54.92 -6.03
C ARG A 6 17.13 53.74 -5.07
N LYS A 7 17.10 53.98 -3.76
CA LYS A 7 17.16 52.91 -2.74
C LYS A 7 15.87 52.10 -2.68
N ILE A 8 14.71 52.75 -2.84
CA ILE A 8 13.40 52.07 -2.91
C ILE A 8 13.32 51.16 -4.14
N LEU A 9 13.80 51.62 -5.30
CA LEU A 9 13.81 50.84 -6.53
C LEU A 9 14.71 49.60 -6.45
N ILE A 10 15.86 49.71 -5.76
CA ILE A 10 16.78 48.58 -5.53
C ILE A 10 16.17 47.56 -4.54
N CYS A 11 15.47 48.04 -3.50
CA CYS A 11 14.76 47.15 -2.58
C CYS A 11 13.61 46.39 -3.27
N LEU A 12 12.87 47.02 -4.20
CA LEU A 12 11.78 46.37 -4.95
C LEU A 12 12.29 45.24 -5.87
N PHE A 13 13.50 45.37 -6.42
CA PHE A 13 14.09 44.37 -7.31
C PHE A 13 14.57 43.11 -6.56
N LEU A 14 14.94 43.24 -5.29
CA LEU A 14 15.40 42.13 -4.45
C LEU A 14 14.27 41.19 -3.98
N ILE A 15 13.01 41.63 -4.05
CA ILE A 15 11.84 40.84 -3.61
C ILE A 15 11.27 39.94 -4.73
N PHE A 16 11.80 40.03 -5.96
CA PHE A 16 11.24 39.34 -7.12
C PHE A 16 11.83 37.94 -7.39
N ASN A 17 12.67 37.42 -6.48
CA ASN A 17 13.26 36.09 -6.61
C ASN A 17 12.64 35.09 -5.62
N PHE A 18 11.31 34.96 -5.64
CA PHE A 18 10.69 33.74 -5.11
C PHE A 18 10.91 32.62 -6.13
N SER A 19 12.07 31.97 -6.02
CA SER A 19 12.32 30.70 -6.69
C SER A 19 11.18 29.74 -6.31
N SER A 20 10.38 29.37 -7.30
CA SER A 20 9.33 28.37 -7.13
C SER A 20 10.00 27.05 -6.75
N CYS A 21 10.01 26.73 -5.46
CA CYS A 21 10.38 25.42 -4.99
C CYS A 21 9.33 24.44 -5.52
N LYS A 22 9.58 23.83 -6.69
CA LYS A 22 8.85 22.66 -7.15
C LYS A 22 9.21 21.55 -6.17
N ILE A 23 8.44 21.44 -5.10
CA ILE A 23 8.38 20.22 -4.31
C ILE A 23 8.06 19.12 -5.33
N ASN A 24 8.95 18.13 -5.45
CA ASN A 24 8.69 16.99 -6.31
C ASN A 24 7.68 16.09 -5.57
N ASN A 25 6.40 16.39 -5.73
CA ASN A 25 5.27 15.67 -5.12
C ASN A 25 5.15 14.22 -5.61
N ASN A 26 6.01 13.76 -6.52
CA ASN A 26 5.99 12.42 -7.09
C ASN A 26 6.09 11.29 -6.05
N LEU A 27 6.36 11.62 -4.78
CA LEU A 27 6.49 10.68 -3.68
C LEU A 27 5.24 10.59 -2.79
N ILE A 28 4.22 11.44 -2.96
CA ILE A 28 2.95 11.34 -2.21
C ILE A 28 1.91 10.78 -3.17
N ALA A 29 1.48 9.53 -2.92
CA ALA A 29 0.38 8.94 -3.67
C ALA A 29 -0.84 9.86 -3.58
N THR A 30 -1.45 10.18 -4.72
CA THR A 30 -2.62 11.07 -4.73
C THR A 30 -3.87 10.24 -4.47
N GLU A 31 -4.77 10.74 -3.62
CA GLU A 31 -6.07 10.10 -3.43
C GLU A 31 -6.85 10.16 -4.73
N ARG A 32 -7.35 9.01 -5.18
CA ARG A 32 -8.15 8.95 -6.40
C ARG A 32 -9.12 7.79 -6.34
N THR A 33 -10.34 8.02 -6.82
CA THR A 33 -11.30 6.96 -7.10
C THR A 33 -10.69 5.94 -8.05
N ILE A 34 -10.86 4.66 -7.71
CA ILE A 34 -10.38 3.56 -8.53
C ILE A 34 -10.97 3.67 -9.94
N PRO A 35 -10.17 3.50 -11.00
CA PRO A 35 -10.63 3.62 -12.39
C PRO A 35 -11.30 2.34 -12.92
N PHE A 36 -11.61 1.38 -12.05
CA PHE A 36 -12.18 0.07 -12.37
C PHE A 36 -13.30 -0.30 -11.42
N GLU A 37 -14.13 -1.25 -11.84
CA GLU A 37 -15.24 -1.78 -11.06
C GLU A 37 -14.87 -3.10 -10.40
N PHE A 38 -15.41 -3.29 -9.19
CA PHE A 38 -15.36 -4.59 -8.53
C PHE A 38 -16.36 -5.54 -9.18
N SER A 39 -15.95 -6.78 -9.44
CA SER A 39 -16.86 -7.83 -9.93
C SER A 39 -17.71 -8.43 -8.79
N LYS A 40 -17.18 -8.41 -7.56
CA LYS A 40 -17.83 -8.83 -6.31
C LYS A 40 -17.34 -7.94 -5.16
N PRO A 41 -18.07 -7.85 -4.02
CA PRO A 41 -17.58 -7.11 -2.86
C PRO A 41 -16.18 -7.62 -2.43
N PRO A 42 -15.20 -6.72 -2.21
CA PRO A 42 -13.91 -7.10 -1.66
C PRO A 42 -14.05 -7.78 -0.30
N TYR A 43 -13.15 -8.71 0.01
CA TYR A 43 -13.28 -9.55 1.20
C TYR A 43 -11.95 -9.94 1.84
N ILE A 44 -12.03 -10.33 3.11
CA ILE A 44 -10.97 -10.84 3.95
C ILE A 44 -11.17 -12.35 4.12
N GLN A 45 -10.11 -13.10 3.90
CA GLN A 45 -10.09 -14.55 4.00
C GLN A 45 -8.95 -14.98 4.93
N ASN A 46 -9.29 -15.48 6.12
CA ASN A 46 -8.30 -16.06 7.01
C ASN A 46 -7.92 -17.46 6.52
N TRP A 47 -6.66 -17.85 6.76
CA TRP A 47 -6.17 -19.19 6.44
C TRP A 47 -5.22 -19.70 7.52
N VAL A 48 -5.24 -21.01 7.71
CA VAL A 48 -4.32 -21.76 8.57
C VAL A 48 -3.85 -22.98 7.80
N ALA A 49 -2.54 -23.26 7.82
CA ALA A 49 -2.01 -24.47 7.23
C ALA A 49 -2.45 -25.70 8.04
N GLY A 50 -2.86 -26.77 7.36
CA GLY A 50 -3.30 -28.04 7.94
C GLY A 50 -2.18 -28.89 8.51
N VAL A 51 -0.93 -28.47 8.31
CA VAL A 51 0.27 -29.08 8.90
C VAL A 51 0.82 -28.19 10.01
N LYS A 52 1.23 -28.81 11.13
CA LYS A 52 1.90 -28.12 12.24
C LYS A 52 3.15 -27.42 11.69
N GLY A 53 3.32 -26.13 12.00
CA GLY A 53 4.45 -25.35 11.50
C GLY A 53 4.23 -24.68 10.15
N GLY A 54 3.15 -25.00 9.42
CA GLY A 54 2.87 -24.42 8.12
C GLY A 54 2.40 -22.96 8.17
N GLY A 55 2.20 -22.40 9.36
CA GLY A 55 1.82 -21.01 9.56
C GLY A 55 0.33 -20.73 9.34
N SER A 56 0.02 -19.44 9.33
CA SER A 56 -1.33 -18.90 9.16
C SER A 56 -1.26 -17.48 8.63
N GLY A 57 -2.40 -16.91 8.25
CA GLY A 57 -2.45 -15.54 7.78
C GLY A 57 -3.83 -15.07 7.38
N VAL A 58 -3.82 -13.91 6.74
CA VAL A 58 -5.00 -13.22 6.22
C VAL A 58 -4.71 -12.81 4.79
N ASN A 59 -5.63 -13.15 3.88
CA ASN A 59 -5.60 -12.69 2.51
C ASN A 59 -6.71 -11.65 2.31
N ILE A 60 -6.39 -10.59 1.60
CA ILE A 60 -7.36 -9.63 1.07
C ILE A 60 -7.55 -9.94 -0.40
N HIS A 61 -8.81 -10.07 -0.80
CA HIS A 61 -9.23 -10.29 -2.17
C HIS A 61 -10.07 -9.11 -2.64
N ILE A 62 -9.69 -8.57 -3.80
CA ILE A 62 -10.41 -7.48 -4.47
C ILE A 62 -10.72 -7.98 -5.89
N PRO A 63 -11.86 -8.66 -6.08
CA PRO A 63 -12.29 -9.13 -7.39
C PRO A 63 -12.66 -7.93 -8.28
N VAL A 64 -12.09 -7.87 -9.48
CA VAL A 64 -12.29 -6.78 -10.43
C VAL A 64 -12.88 -7.32 -11.74
N LYS A 65 -13.55 -6.47 -12.52
CA LYS A 65 -14.02 -6.86 -13.86
C LYS A 65 -12.91 -6.71 -14.91
N ASP A 66 -12.18 -5.60 -14.85
CA ASP A 66 -11.07 -5.22 -15.71
C ASP A 66 -10.23 -4.18 -14.95
N LEU A 67 -8.91 -4.20 -15.07
CA LEU A 67 -8.02 -3.21 -14.44
C LEU A 67 -7.90 -1.90 -15.22
N LEU A 68 -8.34 -1.82 -16.48
CA LEU A 68 -8.34 -0.58 -17.28
C LEU A 68 -6.98 0.16 -17.26
N ASN A 69 -5.91 -0.55 -17.66
CA ASN A 69 -4.52 -0.07 -17.67
C ASN A 69 -3.96 0.35 -16.29
N THR A 70 -4.56 -0.17 -15.22
CA THR A 70 -4.11 0.06 -13.85
C THR A 70 -3.21 -1.08 -13.39
N ILE A 71 -2.10 -0.73 -12.74
CA ILE A 71 -1.16 -1.70 -12.19
C ILE A 71 -1.25 -1.64 -10.67
N PRO A 72 -1.78 -2.68 -9.99
CA PRO A 72 -1.75 -2.78 -8.53
C PRO A 72 -0.30 -2.70 -8.01
N ASP A 73 -0.09 -2.01 -6.89
CA ASP A 73 1.25 -1.86 -6.28
C ASP A 73 1.30 -2.55 -4.91
N SER A 74 0.55 -2.03 -3.94
CA SER A 74 0.52 -2.57 -2.58
C SER A 74 -0.83 -2.38 -1.89
N ILE A 75 -1.11 -3.24 -0.91
CA ILE A 75 -2.27 -3.15 -0.03
C ILE A 75 -1.77 -2.87 1.39
N TYR A 76 -2.30 -1.81 2.01
CA TYR A 76 -2.08 -1.49 3.41
C TYR A 76 -3.32 -1.85 4.23
N PHE A 77 -3.12 -2.66 5.26
CA PHE A 77 -4.17 -3.21 6.10
C PHE A 77 -3.64 -3.42 7.52
N ARG A 78 -4.39 -2.93 8.52
CA ARG A 78 -4.09 -3.12 9.96
C ARG A 78 -2.63 -2.84 10.34
N GLY A 79 -2.09 -1.72 9.85
CA GLY A 79 -0.72 -1.29 10.19
C GLY A 79 0.39 -1.99 9.41
N LYS A 80 0.06 -2.91 8.50
CA LYS A 80 1.03 -3.64 7.66
C LYS A 80 0.75 -3.38 6.19
N SER A 81 1.79 -3.45 5.36
CA SER A 81 1.68 -3.44 3.90
C SER A 81 2.14 -4.75 3.31
N THR A 82 1.59 -5.10 2.15
CA THR A 82 2.06 -6.21 1.32
C THR A 82 1.93 -5.85 -0.16
N LYS A 83 2.66 -6.55 -1.02
CA LYS A 83 2.56 -6.40 -2.47
C LYS A 83 1.19 -6.83 -2.96
N ALA A 84 0.60 -6.05 -3.86
CA ALA A 84 -0.69 -6.37 -4.47
C ALA A 84 -0.44 -7.13 -5.77
N VAL A 85 -0.91 -8.37 -5.86
CA VAL A 85 -0.70 -9.24 -7.04
C VAL A 85 -2.02 -9.46 -7.76
N PHE A 86 -2.06 -9.26 -9.07
CA PHE A 86 -3.24 -9.51 -9.88
C PHE A 86 -3.21 -10.92 -10.48
N ILE A 87 -4.19 -11.76 -10.14
CA ILE A 87 -4.30 -13.15 -10.58
C ILE A 87 -5.79 -13.47 -10.78
N ASN A 88 -6.15 -14.03 -11.94
CA ASN A 88 -7.51 -14.51 -12.23
C ASN A 88 -8.59 -13.47 -11.86
N ASP A 89 -8.48 -12.26 -12.39
CA ASP A 89 -9.41 -11.14 -12.16
C ASP A 89 -9.56 -10.73 -10.68
N ASN A 90 -8.53 -10.98 -9.87
CA ASN A 90 -8.51 -10.69 -8.45
C ASN A 90 -7.18 -10.04 -8.05
N ILE A 91 -7.24 -8.90 -7.36
CA ILE A 91 -6.08 -8.31 -6.70
C ILE A 91 -5.97 -8.92 -5.31
N ILE A 92 -4.84 -9.56 -5.02
CA ILE A 92 -4.60 -10.32 -3.81
C ILE A 92 -3.47 -9.69 -3.01
N GLY A 93 -3.72 -9.43 -1.73
CA GLY A 93 -2.70 -9.06 -0.75
C GLY A 93 -2.61 -10.11 0.34
N ARG A 94 -1.42 -10.67 0.58
CA ARG A 94 -1.20 -11.74 1.56
C ARG A 94 -0.46 -11.22 2.78
N PHE A 95 -1.01 -11.48 3.97
CA PHE A 95 -0.44 -11.12 5.26
C PHE A 95 -0.22 -12.39 6.08
N SER A 96 1.04 -12.75 6.31
CA SER A 96 1.37 -13.91 7.13
C SER A 96 1.38 -13.56 8.62
N SER A 97 1.03 -14.54 9.45
CA SER A 97 1.05 -14.50 10.91
C SER A 97 2.03 -15.55 11.46
N GLU A 98 2.52 -15.31 12.66
CA GLU A 98 3.40 -16.23 13.40
C GLU A 98 2.65 -17.38 14.07
N LEU A 99 1.31 -17.30 14.12
CA LEU A 99 0.48 -18.37 14.67
C LEU A 99 0.59 -19.64 13.80
N ASN A 100 0.64 -20.82 14.43
CA ASN A 100 0.85 -22.13 13.80
C ASN A 100 2.27 -22.34 13.20
N GLN A 101 3.28 -21.59 13.65
CA GLN A 101 4.71 -21.86 13.34
C GLN A 101 5.33 -22.76 14.43
N PHE A 102 6.39 -23.52 14.11
CA PHE A 102 7.12 -24.32 15.10
C PHE A 102 7.92 -23.41 16.05
N GLU A 103 7.81 -23.62 17.36
CA GLU A 103 8.56 -22.87 18.40
C GLU A 103 10.09 -23.05 18.33
N GLY A 104 10.61 -23.94 17.47
CA GLY A 104 12.03 -24.31 17.40
C GLY A 104 12.82 -23.74 16.20
N GLU A 105 12.17 -23.07 15.24
CA GLU A 105 12.90 -22.40 14.17
C GLU A 105 13.34 -21.03 14.68
N THR A 106 14.64 -20.88 14.91
CA THR A 106 15.31 -19.59 14.96
C THR A 106 14.77 -18.74 13.81
N LEU A 107 13.89 -17.80 14.14
CA LEU A 107 13.21 -16.93 13.20
C LEU A 107 14.30 -16.15 12.44
N SER A 108 14.77 -16.75 11.35
CA SER A 108 15.97 -16.31 10.68
C SER A 108 15.68 -14.90 10.23
N LYS A 109 16.56 -13.96 10.60
CA LYS A 109 16.57 -12.58 10.12
C LYS A 109 16.22 -12.51 8.62
N HIS A 110 16.56 -13.55 7.83
CA HIS A 110 16.16 -13.72 6.43
C HIS A 110 14.66 -13.57 6.12
N LYS A 111 13.73 -14.15 6.90
CA LYS A 111 12.28 -14.09 6.59
C LYS A 111 11.70 -12.70 6.85
N LEU A 112 12.23 -12.01 7.88
CA LEU A 112 11.95 -10.59 8.14
C LEU A 112 12.62 -9.68 7.10
N ILE A 113 13.74 -10.10 6.51
CA ILE A 113 14.46 -9.37 5.47
C ILE A 113 13.76 -9.52 4.11
N GLU A 114 13.24 -10.70 3.76
CA GLU A 114 12.43 -10.90 2.54
C GLU A 114 11.11 -10.12 2.59
N ALA A 115 10.44 -10.07 3.74
CA ALA A 115 9.26 -9.22 3.95
C ALA A 115 9.59 -7.70 3.93
N LYS A 116 10.87 -7.32 4.13
CA LYS A 116 11.34 -5.93 4.07
C LYS A 116 11.90 -5.53 2.70
N ASN A 117 12.20 -6.48 1.81
CA ASN A 117 13.01 -6.20 0.62
C ASN A 117 12.24 -5.78 -0.63
N ASP A 118 10.90 -5.83 -0.65
CA ASP A 118 10.13 -5.41 -1.83
C ASP A 118 9.30 -4.13 -1.60
N PHE A 119 9.47 -3.46 -0.46
CA PHE A 119 8.77 -2.22 -0.16
C PHE A 119 9.76 -1.14 0.25
N ASN A 120 9.99 -0.18 -0.66
CA ASN A 120 10.71 1.04 -0.34
C ASN A 120 10.17 1.59 0.99
N SER A 121 11.04 1.73 1.99
CA SER A 121 10.73 2.30 3.32
C SER A 121 9.99 3.64 3.25
N THR A 122 10.12 4.34 2.12
CA THR A 122 9.37 5.53 1.75
C THR A 122 7.86 5.31 1.64
N THR A 123 7.37 4.16 1.17
CA THR A 123 5.93 3.87 1.03
C THR A 123 5.31 3.49 2.38
N GLN A 124 6.09 2.90 3.30
CA GLN A 124 5.65 2.61 4.67
C GLN A 124 5.36 3.90 5.42
N ASN A 125 6.24 4.89 5.29
CA ASN A 125 6.10 6.20 5.93
C ASN A 125 4.88 7.01 5.40
N ARG A 126 4.41 6.73 4.18
CA ARG A 126 3.29 7.46 3.55
C ARG A 126 1.93 7.18 4.15
N PHE A 127 1.74 6.03 4.80
CA PHE A 127 0.43 5.60 5.31
C PHE A 127 0.35 5.46 6.84
N LEU A 128 1.42 5.82 7.57
CA LEU A 128 1.46 5.71 9.04
C LEU A 128 0.37 6.53 9.74
N ASN A 129 -0.16 7.57 9.08
CA ASN A 129 -1.17 8.46 9.66
C ASN A 129 -2.61 8.03 9.37
N PHE A 130 -2.84 6.95 8.60
CA PHE A 130 -4.20 6.49 8.31
C PHE A 130 -4.70 5.59 9.43
N ILE A 131 -5.65 6.10 10.20
CA ILE A 131 -6.42 5.30 11.15
C ILE A 131 -7.49 4.54 10.34
N LEU A 132 -7.23 3.26 10.08
CA LEU A 132 -8.16 2.35 9.38
C LEU A 132 -8.92 1.49 10.38
N ARG A 133 -10.22 1.26 10.12
CA ARG A 133 -11.00 0.27 10.86
C ARG A 133 -10.58 -1.15 10.46
N HIS A 134 -10.97 -2.14 11.26
CA HIS A 134 -10.58 -3.53 11.09
C HIS A 134 -10.97 -4.17 9.75
N ASN A 135 -11.97 -3.61 9.06
CA ASN A 135 -12.52 -4.06 7.79
C ASN A 135 -12.23 -3.07 6.64
N GLU A 136 -11.22 -2.21 6.80
CA GLU A 136 -10.82 -1.23 5.79
C GLU A 136 -9.37 -1.48 5.35
N CYS A 137 -9.09 -1.28 4.06
CA CYS A 137 -7.72 -1.30 3.54
C CYS A 137 -7.49 -0.13 2.58
N ILE A 138 -6.22 0.18 2.32
CA ILE A 138 -5.82 1.10 1.26
C ILE A 138 -5.18 0.27 0.15
N LEU A 139 -5.70 0.40 -1.07
CA LEU A 139 -5.08 -0.12 -2.28
C LEU A 139 -4.29 1.01 -2.94
N THR A 140 -3.01 0.76 -3.24
CA THR A 140 -2.21 1.63 -4.09
C THR A 140 -2.04 1.02 -5.46
N TYR A 141 -1.97 1.89 -6.47
CA TYR A 141 -1.92 1.48 -7.86
C TYR A 141 -1.29 2.55 -8.73
N ARG A 142 -0.80 2.16 -9.91
CA ARG A 142 -0.24 3.07 -10.91
C ARG A 142 -1.13 3.19 -12.12
N VAL A 143 -1.32 4.43 -12.59
CA VAL A 143 -1.94 4.74 -13.89
C VAL A 143 -1.00 5.69 -14.61
N ARG A 144 -0.58 5.34 -15.84
CA ARG A 144 0.38 6.15 -16.64
C ARG A 144 1.61 6.58 -15.83
N ASN A 145 2.20 5.62 -15.10
CA ASN A 145 3.37 5.80 -14.26
C ASN A 145 3.22 6.74 -13.04
N ARG A 146 2.00 7.17 -12.71
CA ARG A 146 1.71 7.95 -11.49
C ARG A 146 1.08 7.06 -10.42
N LEU A 147 1.53 7.21 -9.18
CA LEU A 147 1.05 6.44 -8.03
C LEU A 147 -0.17 7.11 -7.40
N TYR A 148 -1.22 6.32 -7.20
CA TYR A 148 -2.47 6.71 -6.57
C TYR A 148 -2.79 5.76 -5.41
N TYR A 149 -3.68 6.20 -4.54
CA TYR A 149 -4.27 5.33 -3.53
C TYR A 149 -5.78 5.50 -3.46
N HIS A 150 -6.45 4.45 -3.01
CA HIS A 150 -7.87 4.46 -2.72
C HIS A 150 -8.16 3.67 -1.44
N LYS A 151 -9.00 4.23 -0.57
CA LYS A 151 -9.48 3.56 0.64
C LYS A 151 -10.70 2.71 0.29
N ILE A 152 -10.62 1.41 0.57
CA ILE A 152 -11.73 0.47 0.49
C ILE A 152 -12.31 0.34 1.90
N SER A 153 -13.51 0.89 2.10
CA SER A 153 -14.09 1.06 3.44
C SER A 153 -14.93 -0.12 3.94
N SER A 154 -15.18 -1.13 3.10
CA SER A 154 -16.02 -2.27 3.48
C SER A 154 -15.50 -3.56 2.86
N LEU A 155 -14.67 -4.27 3.62
CA LEU A 155 -14.26 -5.64 3.32
C LEU A 155 -15.21 -6.61 4.03
N LEU A 156 -15.81 -7.55 3.28
CA LEU A 156 -16.57 -8.65 3.87
C LEU A 156 -15.62 -9.63 4.57
N GLN A 157 -15.96 -10.10 5.76
CA GLN A 157 -15.20 -11.15 6.44
C GLN A 157 -15.79 -12.51 6.06
N LEU A 158 -14.99 -13.39 5.46
CA LEU A 158 -15.36 -14.77 5.18
C LEU A 158 -14.80 -15.72 6.25
N ASP A 159 -15.42 -16.89 6.34
CA ASP A 159 -15.00 -17.98 7.24
C ASP A 159 -13.60 -18.47 6.89
N ALA A 160 -12.81 -18.83 7.90
CA ALA A 160 -11.45 -19.32 7.69
C ALA A 160 -11.46 -20.66 6.92
N ILE A 161 -10.55 -20.80 5.95
CA ILE A 161 -10.38 -22.05 5.21
C ILE A 161 -9.08 -22.76 5.61
N PRO A 162 -9.10 -24.09 5.83
CA PRO A 162 -7.90 -24.88 6.01
C PRO A 162 -7.18 -25.02 4.66
N TYR A 163 -5.89 -24.72 4.63
CA TYR A 163 -5.05 -25.00 3.47
C TYR A 163 -4.19 -26.23 3.75
N SER A 164 -4.04 -27.16 2.81
CA SER A 164 -3.12 -28.30 2.98
C SER A 164 -1.66 -27.85 3.14
N SER A 165 -1.29 -26.69 2.59
CA SER A 165 0.02 -26.04 2.70
C SER A 165 -0.11 -24.51 2.65
N PRO A 166 0.80 -23.73 3.26
CA PRO A 166 0.74 -22.26 3.17
C PRO A 166 0.71 -21.77 1.71
N PRO A 167 -0.03 -20.69 1.40
CA PRO A 167 -0.02 -20.09 0.07
C PRO A 167 1.39 -19.61 -0.29
N GLU A 168 1.90 -19.99 -1.46
CA GLU A 168 3.27 -19.62 -1.90
C GLU A 168 3.51 -18.10 -1.82
N PRO A 169 4.56 -17.61 -1.14
CA PRO A 169 5.02 -16.24 -1.33
C PRO A 169 5.63 -16.12 -2.73
N ARG A 170 5.12 -15.21 -3.55
CA ARG A 170 5.68 -14.90 -4.87
C ARG A 170 5.74 -13.39 -5.08
#